data_AF-A0A5Q4EJK0-F1
#
_entry.id   AF-A0A5Q4EJK0-F1
#
_cell.length_a   1.000
_cell.length_b   1.000
_cell.length_c   1.000
_cell.angle_alpha   90.00
_cell.angle_beta   90.00
_cell.angle_gamma   90.00
#
_symmetry.space_group_name_H-M   'P 1'
#
loop_
_entity.id
_entity.type
_entity.pdbx_description
1 polymer ?
#
loop_
_entity_poly.entity_id
_entity_poly.type
_entity_poly.pdbx_seq_one_letter_code
_entity_poly.pdbx_strand_id
1 'polypeptide(L)'
;MKLILTVLIFTFLSAGKVCSQTYRSTFTTTDRNIDIEKLADPKVIFLYDDFVEAKVYQRGKVSDAEINYRLLTDEVIIRTDHPGTIKSLYGNNLDSLITQDNRLIVFVPEIGFAEKIRTQTSRYFIKYQTNHLMTEMKPGAYGVSSPTSSTQPVRNIATDGAYAAGGSNYIHLENTTGNEVQVILTSKPNFMIYYQEQYQSASNRRELVRVLPGNYRSDINSFIRSENISFDNRDDLIKLAGFLDQLDY
;
A
#
# COMPACT_ATOMS: atom_id res chain seq x y z
N MET A 1 46.86 2.75 -36.86
CA MET A 1 46.23 3.59 -35.82
C MET A 1 44.94 2.90 -35.41
N LYS A 2 44.92 2.00 -34.43
CA LYS A 2 44.99 2.21 -32.97
C LYS A 2 43.96 3.20 -32.43
N LEU A 3 43.01 2.60 -31.70
CA LEU A 3 42.48 3.01 -30.40
C LEU A 3 41.47 4.17 -30.33
N ILE A 4 40.43 3.91 -29.53
CA ILE A 4 39.53 4.85 -28.84
C ILE A 4 38.27 5.23 -29.62
N LEU A 5 37.25 4.37 -29.53
CA LEU A 5 35.87 4.84 -29.34
C LEU A 5 35.04 3.77 -28.61
N THR A 6 35.50 3.41 -27.41
CA THR A 6 34.78 2.53 -26.47
C THR A 6 34.49 3.33 -25.21
N VAL A 7 33.76 4.42 -25.35
CA VAL A 7 33.26 5.18 -24.19
C VAL A 7 31.90 5.75 -24.61
N LEU A 8 30.96 5.71 -23.68
CA LEU A 8 29.81 6.62 -23.60
C LEU A 8 28.47 6.14 -24.18
N ILE A 9 27.97 4.99 -23.69
CA ILE A 9 26.53 4.84 -23.36
C ILE A 9 26.44 3.99 -22.08
N PHE A 10 26.77 4.59 -20.93
CA PHE A 10 26.48 4.03 -19.60
C PHE A 10 25.87 5.15 -18.76
N THR A 11 24.81 5.75 -19.29
CA THR A 11 24.05 6.80 -18.63
C THR A 11 22.57 6.53 -18.86
N PHE A 12 21.81 6.64 -17.78
CA PHE A 12 20.36 6.44 -17.68
C PHE A 12 19.87 4.99 -17.60
N LEU A 13 20.03 4.38 -16.43
CA LEU A 13 19.04 3.47 -15.86
C LEU A 13 19.08 3.53 -14.32
N SER A 14 19.18 4.74 -13.76
CA SER A 14 18.64 4.99 -12.43
C SER A 14 17.13 5.24 -12.58
N ALA A 15 16.42 4.22 -13.08
CA ALA A 15 14.98 4.15 -12.87
C ALA A 15 14.81 4.17 -11.35
N GLY A 16 14.18 5.24 -10.83
CA GLY A 16 13.89 5.36 -9.42
C GLY A 16 13.27 4.06 -8.95
N LYS A 17 13.96 3.37 -8.04
CA LYS A 17 13.41 2.20 -7.38
C LYS A 17 12.26 2.72 -6.53
N VAL A 18 11.05 2.76 -7.10
CA VAL A 18 9.86 3.06 -6.31
C VAL A 18 9.68 1.88 -5.38
N CYS A 19 10.05 2.09 -4.12
CA CYS A 19 10.17 1.06 -3.12
C CYS A 19 8.78 0.67 -2.62
N SER A 20 8.03 -0.09 -3.42
CA SER A 20 6.84 -0.79 -2.93
C SER A 20 7.24 -2.13 -2.32
N GLN A 21 8.12 -2.06 -1.32
CA GLN A 21 8.51 -3.18 -0.48
C GLN A 21 7.78 -3.09 0.85
N THR A 22 7.56 -4.24 1.49
CA THR A 22 7.02 -4.25 2.86
C THR A 22 7.86 -3.38 3.79
N TYR A 23 7.23 -2.39 4.40
CA TYR A 23 7.85 -1.44 5.31
C TYR A 23 7.23 -1.55 6.69
N ARG A 24 8.07 -1.58 7.72
CA ARG A 24 7.65 -1.73 9.11
C ARG A 24 8.19 -0.59 9.95
N SER A 25 7.28 0.11 10.62
CA SER A 25 7.61 1.12 11.63
C SER A 25 7.20 0.59 13.01
N THR A 26 8.00 0.86 14.03
CA THR A 26 7.70 0.47 15.40
C THR A 26 8.12 1.58 16.34
N PHE A 27 7.22 1.99 17.23
CA PHE A 27 7.47 3.02 18.23
C PHE A 27 6.74 2.66 19.53
N THR A 28 7.17 3.27 20.63
CA THR A 28 6.49 3.16 21.93
C THR A 28 5.92 4.51 22.33
N THR A 29 4.81 4.49 23.06
CA THR A 29 4.20 5.70 23.61
C THR A 29 3.35 5.36 24.83
N THR A 30 3.15 6.33 25.70
CA THR A 30 2.21 6.30 26.83
C THR A 30 0.96 7.14 26.55
N ASP A 31 0.89 7.81 25.40
CA ASP A 31 -0.20 8.71 25.08
C ASP A 31 -1.52 7.95 24.95
N ARG A 32 -2.59 8.56 25.48
CA ARG A 32 -3.94 8.01 25.35
C ARG A 32 -4.46 8.10 23.91
N ASN A 33 -4.23 9.23 23.25
CA ASN A 33 -4.59 9.48 21.87
C ASN A 33 -3.31 9.57 21.04
N ILE A 34 -3.01 8.49 20.33
CA ILE A 34 -1.77 8.32 19.58
C ILE A 34 -1.99 8.89 18.18
N ASP A 35 -1.42 10.06 17.90
CA ASP A 35 -1.39 10.64 16.56
C ASP A 35 -0.38 9.88 15.68
N ILE A 36 -0.90 8.98 14.83
CA ILE A 36 -0.06 8.13 14.00
C ILE A 36 0.75 8.98 13.02
N GLU A 37 0.15 10.03 12.46
CA GLU A 37 0.81 10.85 11.44
C GLU A 37 2.02 11.62 12.00
N LYS A 38 2.06 11.89 13.31
CA LYS A 38 3.20 12.55 13.98
C LYS A 38 4.29 11.59 14.41
N LEU A 39 3.94 10.38 14.81
CA LEU A 39 4.87 9.44 15.46
C LEU A 39 5.43 8.38 14.51
N ALA A 40 4.65 7.99 13.50
CA ALA A 40 5.06 6.98 12.55
C ALA A 40 5.91 7.55 11.41
N ASP A 41 6.70 6.67 10.82
CA ASP A 41 7.41 7.00 9.59
C ASP A 41 6.41 7.27 8.45
N PRO A 42 6.58 8.35 7.67
CA PRO A 42 5.71 8.65 6.52
C PRO A 42 5.50 7.48 5.56
N LYS A 43 6.47 6.57 5.40
CA LYS A 43 6.39 5.40 4.50
C LYS A 43 5.38 4.33 4.91
N VAL A 44 4.93 4.31 6.17
CA VAL A 44 3.79 3.47 6.59
C VAL A 44 2.46 4.21 6.52
N ILE A 45 2.46 5.53 6.32
CA ILE A 45 1.25 6.34 6.23
C ILE A 45 0.88 6.58 4.77
N PHE A 46 1.87 6.89 3.94
CA PHE A 46 1.73 7.26 2.54
C PHE A 46 2.38 6.23 1.61
N LEU A 47 1.79 6.04 0.43
CA LEU A 47 2.33 5.16 -0.61
C LEU A 47 3.59 5.74 -1.25
N TYR A 48 3.63 7.05 -1.43
CA TYR A 48 4.73 7.77 -2.06
C TYR A 48 5.46 8.63 -1.02
N ASP A 49 6.78 8.73 -1.15
CA ASP A 49 7.64 9.54 -0.27
C ASP A 49 7.27 11.05 -0.32
N ASP A 50 6.78 11.52 -1.46
CA ASP A 50 6.22 12.85 -1.68
C ASP A 50 5.02 12.74 -2.64
N PHE A 51 4.30 13.84 -2.83
CA PHE A 51 3.26 13.92 -3.84
C PHE A 51 3.85 13.69 -5.24
N VAL A 52 3.11 12.94 -6.05
CA VAL A 52 3.47 12.61 -7.43
C VAL A 52 2.46 13.21 -8.39
N GLU A 53 2.91 13.68 -9.54
CA GLU A 53 2.00 14.14 -10.58
C GLU A 53 1.16 12.97 -11.13
N ALA A 54 -0.13 13.23 -11.31
CA ALA A 54 -1.08 12.28 -11.86
C ALA A 54 -2.19 12.95 -12.65
N LYS A 55 -2.71 12.21 -13.64
CA LYS A 55 -3.97 12.52 -14.31
C LYS A 55 -5.11 11.92 -13.52
N VAL A 56 -5.97 12.77 -12.99
CA VAL A 56 -7.12 12.40 -12.16
C VAL A 56 -8.38 12.40 -13.02
N TYR A 57 -9.10 11.28 -13.03
CA TYR A 57 -10.38 11.11 -13.72
C TYR A 57 -11.50 11.10 -12.69
N GLN A 58 -12.33 12.15 -12.71
CA GLN A 58 -13.41 12.35 -11.76
C GLN A 58 -14.69 12.75 -12.49
N ARG A 59 -15.70 11.86 -12.49
CA ARG A 59 -17.02 12.09 -13.09
C ARG A 59 -16.93 12.56 -14.54
N GLY A 60 -16.07 11.91 -15.32
CA GLY A 60 -15.83 12.23 -16.73
C GLY A 60 -14.97 13.48 -16.99
N LYS A 61 -14.48 14.17 -15.95
CA LYS A 61 -13.50 15.24 -16.09
C LYS A 61 -12.09 14.71 -15.88
N VAL A 62 -11.13 15.28 -16.60
CA VAL A 62 -9.71 15.00 -16.47
C VAL A 62 -9.00 16.26 -15.98
N SER A 63 -8.16 16.12 -14.96
CA SER A 63 -7.30 17.19 -14.46
C SER A 63 -5.93 16.64 -14.09
N ASP A 64 -4.90 17.42 -14.32
CA ASP A 64 -3.57 17.15 -13.76
C ASP A 64 -3.53 17.64 -12.31
N ALA A 65 -2.96 16.83 -11.41
CA ALA A 65 -2.82 17.15 -10.01
C ALA A 65 -1.61 16.45 -9.38
N GLU A 66 -1.08 17.03 -8.31
CA GLU A 66 -0.11 16.35 -7.45
C GLU A 66 -0.86 15.56 -6.36
N ILE A 67 -0.63 14.25 -6.29
CA ILE A 67 -1.39 13.33 -5.44
C ILE A 67 -0.48 12.51 -4.53
N ASN A 68 -1.00 12.07 -3.41
CA ASN A 68 -0.43 10.95 -2.63
C ASN A 68 -1.57 10.03 -2.17
N TYR A 69 -1.24 8.83 -1.71
CA TYR A 69 -2.21 7.85 -1.25
C TYR A 69 -1.95 7.51 0.22
N ARG A 70 -2.93 7.80 1.07
CA ARG A 70 -2.89 7.55 2.52
C ARG A 70 -3.40 6.13 2.79
N LEU A 71 -2.47 5.27 3.21
CA LEU A 71 -2.64 3.82 3.32
C LEU A 71 -3.54 3.38 4.48
N LEU A 72 -3.59 4.17 5.55
CA LEU A 72 -4.35 3.85 6.77
C LEU A 72 -5.86 4.04 6.59
N THR A 73 -6.26 5.06 5.81
CA THR A 73 -7.68 5.39 5.58
C THR A 73 -8.15 5.08 4.17
N ASP A 74 -7.28 4.55 3.30
CA ASP A 74 -7.63 4.21 1.91
C ASP A 74 -8.13 5.47 1.16
N GLU A 75 -7.33 6.55 1.21
CA GLU A 75 -7.69 7.86 0.64
C GLU A 75 -6.64 8.35 -0.35
N VAL A 76 -7.09 8.95 -1.47
CA VAL A 76 -6.22 9.75 -2.33
C VAL A 76 -6.25 11.19 -1.85
N ILE A 77 -5.09 11.75 -1.51
CA ILE A 77 -4.94 13.16 -1.15
C ILE A 77 -4.38 13.94 -2.33
N ILE A 78 -4.93 15.12 -2.59
CA ILE A 78 -4.53 16.03 -3.66
C ILE A 78 -3.96 17.29 -3.02
N ARG A 79 -2.76 17.71 -3.46
CA ARG A 79 -2.20 19.02 -3.09
C ARG A 79 -3.01 20.10 -3.79
N THR A 80 -3.44 21.12 -3.04
CA THR A 80 -4.17 22.26 -3.60
C THR A 80 -3.23 23.46 -3.77
N ASP A 81 -3.64 24.44 -4.59
CA ASP A 81 -2.87 25.67 -4.81
C ASP A 81 -2.73 26.53 -3.54
N HIS A 82 -3.58 26.30 -2.52
CA HIS A 82 -3.47 26.98 -1.24
C HIS A 82 -2.40 26.29 -0.38
N PRO A 83 -1.35 27.01 0.04
CA PRO A 83 -0.30 26.45 0.88
C PRO A 83 -0.88 25.79 2.13
N GLY A 84 -0.48 24.54 2.37
CA GLY A 84 -0.93 23.76 3.54
C GLY A 84 -2.33 23.17 3.43
N THR A 85 -3.05 23.36 2.33
CA THR A 85 -4.37 22.76 2.14
C THR A 85 -4.28 21.51 1.26
N ILE A 86 -4.78 20.39 1.80
CA ILE A 86 -4.93 19.12 1.09
C ILE A 86 -6.41 18.80 0.88
N LYS A 87 -6.75 18.24 -0.28
CA LYS A 87 -8.08 17.74 -0.59
C LYS A 87 -8.06 16.22 -0.57
N SER A 88 -8.74 15.60 0.39
CA SER A 88 -8.96 14.15 0.38
C SER A 88 -10.08 13.76 -0.59
N LEU A 89 -9.84 12.75 -1.40
CA LEU A 89 -10.83 12.07 -2.23
C LEU A 89 -11.16 10.71 -1.63
N TYR A 90 -12.46 10.52 -1.37
CA TYR A 90 -13.02 9.33 -0.77
C TYR A 90 -13.92 8.60 -1.76
N GLY A 91 -13.79 7.28 -1.80
CA GLY A 91 -14.76 6.40 -2.43
C GLY A 91 -15.10 6.77 -3.87
N ASN A 92 -16.40 6.72 -4.18
CA ASN A 92 -17.00 6.95 -5.50
C ASN A 92 -16.80 8.38 -6.06
N ASN A 93 -16.07 9.25 -5.38
CA ASN A 93 -15.74 10.58 -5.90
C ASN A 93 -14.55 10.56 -6.86
N LEU A 94 -13.82 9.46 -6.98
CA LEU A 94 -12.71 9.29 -7.89
C LEU A 94 -12.95 8.04 -8.75
N ASP A 95 -12.92 8.19 -10.07
CA ASP A 95 -13.10 7.04 -10.98
C ASP A 95 -11.76 6.29 -11.09
N SER A 96 -10.71 7.01 -11.48
CA SER A 96 -9.35 6.48 -11.59
C SER A 96 -8.32 7.61 -11.59
N LEU A 97 -7.05 7.26 -11.39
CA LEU A 97 -5.93 8.14 -11.67
C LEU A 97 -4.80 7.38 -12.34
N ILE A 98 -3.99 8.10 -13.11
CA ILE A 98 -2.78 7.59 -13.74
C ILE A 98 -1.60 8.45 -13.31
N THR A 99 -0.66 7.87 -12.58
CA THR A 99 0.58 8.54 -12.17
C THR A 99 1.58 8.65 -13.32
N GLN A 100 2.60 9.51 -13.19
CA GLN A 100 3.68 9.63 -14.16
C GLN A 100 4.43 8.30 -14.43
N ASP A 101 4.59 7.44 -13.41
CA ASP A 101 5.16 6.10 -13.57
C ASP A 101 4.14 5.06 -14.09
N ASN A 102 3.04 5.55 -14.67
CA ASN A 102 2.03 4.80 -15.40
C ASN A 102 1.24 3.78 -14.54
N ARG A 103 1.18 3.99 -13.21
CA ARG A 103 0.28 3.22 -12.33
C ARG A 103 -1.14 3.67 -12.56
N LEU A 104 -2.04 2.71 -12.77
CA LEU A 104 -3.46 2.96 -12.85
C LEU A 104 -4.08 2.62 -11.48
N ILE A 105 -4.41 3.63 -10.68
CA ILE A 105 -5.14 3.42 -9.44
C ILE A 105 -6.62 3.64 -9.72
N VAL A 106 -7.46 2.70 -9.31
CA VAL A 106 -8.91 2.72 -9.51
C VAL A 106 -9.62 2.56 -8.17
N PHE A 107 -10.80 3.15 -8.04
CA PHE A 107 -11.68 2.83 -6.92
C PHE A 107 -12.56 1.63 -7.28
N VAL A 108 -12.53 0.59 -6.45
CA VAL A 108 -13.38 -0.59 -6.56
C VAL A 108 -14.24 -0.66 -5.30
N PRO A 109 -15.58 -0.59 -5.39
CA PRO A 109 -16.45 -0.52 -4.21
C PRO A 109 -16.20 -1.61 -3.16
N GLU A 110 -15.88 -2.82 -3.58
CA GLU A 110 -15.67 -3.97 -2.71
C GLU A 110 -14.31 -3.96 -2.00
N ILE A 111 -13.29 -3.35 -2.60
CA ILE A 111 -11.91 -3.41 -2.10
C ILE A 111 -11.25 -2.04 -1.92
N GLY A 112 -11.94 -0.92 -2.12
CA GLY A 112 -11.36 0.43 -2.00
C GLY A 112 -10.45 0.80 -3.17
N PHE A 113 -9.48 1.68 -2.94
CA PHE A 113 -8.50 2.02 -3.97
C PHE A 113 -7.50 0.87 -4.15
N ALA A 114 -7.24 0.53 -5.41
CA ALA A 114 -6.25 -0.48 -5.77
C ALA A 114 -5.57 -0.11 -7.07
N GLU A 115 -4.31 -0.53 -7.21
CA GLU A 115 -3.61 -0.48 -8.49
C GLU A 115 -4.12 -1.60 -9.40
N LYS A 116 -4.68 -1.25 -10.54
CA LYS A 116 -5.08 -2.20 -11.57
C LYS A 116 -3.87 -2.57 -12.42
N ILE A 117 -3.51 -3.85 -12.41
CA ILE A 117 -2.42 -4.37 -13.25
C ILE A 117 -2.92 -4.48 -14.68
N ARG A 118 -2.17 -3.91 -15.62
CA ARG A 118 -2.53 -3.94 -17.05
C ARG A 118 -2.15 -5.30 -17.63
N THR A 119 -3.14 -6.19 -17.72
CA THR A 119 -3.07 -7.47 -18.43
C THR A 119 -4.19 -7.57 -19.48
N GLN A 120 -4.26 -8.65 -20.27
CA GLN A 120 -5.31 -8.83 -21.28
C GLN A 120 -6.68 -8.97 -20.62
N THR A 121 -6.79 -9.74 -19.53
CA THR A 121 -8.08 -9.99 -18.85
C THR A 121 -8.45 -8.92 -17.84
N SER A 122 -7.50 -8.09 -17.37
CA SER A 122 -7.75 -7.00 -16.42
C SER A 122 -8.32 -7.45 -15.05
N ARG A 123 -8.01 -8.67 -14.59
CA ARG A 123 -8.55 -9.28 -13.36
C ARG A 123 -7.66 -9.11 -12.12
N TYR A 124 -6.47 -8.52 -12.26
CA TYR A 124 -5.46 -8.48 -11.19
C TYR A 124 -5.24 -7.08 -10.65
N PHE A 125 -5.14 -6.98 -9.32
CA PHE A 125 -4.99 -5.73 -8.61
C PHE A 125 -3.95 -5.84 -7.50
N ILE A 126 -3.32 -4.72 -7.16
CA ILE A 126 -2.46 -4.58 -5.98
C ILE A 126 -3.12 -3.57 -5.06
N LYS A 127 -3.56 -4.04 -3.88
CA LYS A 127 -4.07 -3.16 -2.84
C LYS A 127 -2.93 -2.82 -1.88
N TYR A 128 -2.69 -1.54 -1.63
CA TYR A 128 -1.71 -1.12 -0.62
C TYR A 128 -2.44 -0.85 0.69
N GLN A 129 -2.00 -1.47 1.78
CA GLN A 129 -2.62 -1.29 3.08
C GLN A 129 -1.57 -1.27 4.19
N THR A 130 -1.83 -0.47 5.21
CA THR A 130 -1.07 -0.50 6.46
C THR A 130 -1.86 -1.26 7.53
N ASN A 131 -1.30 -2.37 7.97
CA ASN A 131 -1.77 -3.09 9.14
C ASN A 131 -1.14 -2.49 10.39
N HIS A 132 -1.88 -2.48 11.50
CA HIS A 132 -1.38 -2.02 12.77
C HIS A 132 -1.59 -3.07 13.86
N LEU A 133 -0.66 -3.11 14.81
CA LEU A 133 -0.69 -3.96 15.98
C LEU A 133 -0.26 -3.11 17.18
N MET A 134 -1.03 -3.16 18.26
CA MET A 134 -0.69 -2.49 19.51
C MET A 134 -0.52 -3.54 20.61
N THR A 135 0.59 -3.45 21.33
CA THR A 135 0.93 -4.39 22.38
C THR A 135 1.33 -3.62 23.63
N GLU A 136 0.72 -3.95 24.76
CA GLU A 136 1.10 -3.37 26.05
C GLU A 136 2.51 -3.82 26.44
N MET A 137 3.32 -2.89 26.91
CA MET A 137 4.67 -3.12 27.43
C MET A 137 4.58 -3.36 28.94
N LYS A 138 5.20 -4.42 29.44
CA LYS A 138 5.36 -4.65 30.89
C LYS A 138 6.77 -4.29 31.35
N PRO A 139 6.91 -3.72 32.56
CA PRO A 139 8.22 -3.55 33.18
C PRO A 139 8.88 -4.92 33.33
N GLY A 140 10.02 -5.14 32.67
CA GLY A 140 10.82 -6.33 32.84
C GLY A 140 11.81 -6.21 34.01
N ALA A 141 12.51 -7.31 34.28
CA ALA A 141 13.61 -7.29 35.23
C ALA A 141 14.68 -6.27 34.79
N TYR A 142 15.29 -5.57 35.76
CA TYR A 142 16.31 -4.54 35.52
C TYR A 142 15.84 -3.27 34.80
N GLY A 143 14.53 -2.97 34.83
CA GLY A 143 13.99 -1.72 34.26
C GLY A 143 13.86 -1.71 32.74
N VAL A 144 14.03 -2.85 32.08
CA VAL A 144 13.86 -2.99 30.64
C VAL A 144 12.41 -3.39 30.35
N SER A 145 11.61 -2.51 29.75
CA SER A 145 10.25 -2.84 29.31
C SER A 145 10.28 -3.92 28.21
N SER A 146 9.38 -4.88 28.26
CA SER A 146 9.21 -5.89 27.20
C SER A 146 7.76 -6.04 26.76
N PRO A 147 7.50 -6.28 25.45
CA PRO A 147 6.15 -6.44 24.94
C PRO A 147 5.52 -7.70 25.54
N THR A 148 4.28 -7.57 25.99
CA THR A 148 3.53 -8.71 26.51
C THR A 148 3.05 -9.63 25.39
N SER A 149 2.85 -10.90 25.69
CA SER A 149 2.24 -11.86 24.74
C SER A 149 0.76 -11.58 24.45
N SER A 150 0.15 -10.61 25.15
CA SER A 150 -1.23 -10.19 24.93
C SER A 150 -1.29 -9.15 23.82
N THR A 151 -1.40 -9.62 22.58
CA THR A 151 -1.62 -8.77 21.41
C THR A 151 -3.09 -8.34 21.36
N GLN A 152 -3.34 -7.03 21.44
CA GLN A 152 -4.67 -6.51 21.13
C GLN A 152 -4.67 -5.99 19.69
N PRO A 153 -5.37 -6.65 18.75
CA PRO A 153 -5.66 -6.03 17.48
C PRO A 153 -6.60 -4.85 17.74
N VAL A 154 -6.05 -3.64 17.81
CA VAL A 154 -6.86 -2.42 17.79
C VAL A 154 -7.59 -2.41 16.45
N ARG A 155 -8.91 -2.27 16.48
CA ARG A 155 -9.74 -2.25 15.26
C ARG A 155 -10.21 -0.85 14.88
N ASN A 156 -10.02 0.14 15.76
CA ASN A 156 -10.58 1.46 15.60
C ASN A 156 -9.47 2.46 15.32
N ILE A 157 -9.22 2.70 14.04
CA ILE A 157 -8.65 3.97 13.59
C ILE A 157 -9.80 4.97 13.62
N ALA A 158 -9.77 5.89 14.58
CA ALA A 158 -10.72 6.99 14.62
C ALA A 158 -10.21 8.09 13.66
N THR A 159 -11.10 8.57 12.80
CA THR A 159 -10.88 9.78 12.02
C THR A 159 -11.75 10.87 12.64
N ASP A 160 -11.16 11.76 13.42
CA ASP A 160 -11.88 12.87 14.02
C ASP A 160 -11.96 14.01 13.01
N GLY A 161 -13.15 14.22 12.44
CA GLY A 161 -13.42 15.30 11.48
C GLY A 161 -14.69 15.05 10.67
N ALA A 162 -15.67 15.93 10.79
CA ALA A 162 -16.79 15.98 9.84
C ALA A 162 -16.23 16.30 8.44
N TYR A 163 -16.79 15.66 7.40
CA TYR A 163 -16.46 15.80 5.97
C TYR A 163 -16.65 17.22 5.37
N ALA A 164 -16.55 18.26 6.18
CA ALA A 164 -16.59 19.65 5.77
C ALA A 164 -15.21 20.06 5.23
N ALA A 165 -15.22 20.60 4.00
CA ALA A 165 -14.06 21.10 3.29
C ALA A 165 -13.13 21.93 4.19
N GLY A 166 -11.96 21.39 4.52
CA GLY A 166 -10.88 22.11 5.20
C GLY A 166 -10.46 21.59 6.58
N GLY A 167 -11.09 20.54 7.13
CA GLY A 167 -10.63 19.90 8.37
C GLY A 167 -9.44 18.98 8.14
N SER A 168 -8.35 19.17 8.89
CA SER A 168 -7.26 18.20 8.98
C SER A 168 -7.76 16.94 9.68
N ASN A 169 -7.99 15.87 8.91
CA ASN A 169 -8.34 14.56 9.45
C ASN A 169 -7.10 13.96 10.11
N TYR A 170 -7.06 13.97 11.44
CA TYR A 170 -6.00 13.29 12.18
C TYR A 170 -6.37 11.83 12.38
N ILE A 171 -5.43 10.94 12.10
CA ILE A 171 -5.57 9.50 12.34
C ILE A 171 -5.06 9.20 13.74
N HIS A 172 -5.95 8.74 14.62
CA HIS A 172 -5.61 8.40 15.99
C HIS A 172 -5.85 6.93 16.31
N LEU A 173 -4.95 6.35 17.13
CA LEU A 173 -5.20 5.12 17.88
C LEU A 173 -5.47 5.47 19.33
N GLU A 174 -6.46 4.81 19.93
CA GLU A 174 -6.74 4.95 21.35
C GLU A 174 -5.98 3.89 22.16
N ASN A 175 -5.11 4.34 23.07
CA ASN A 175 -4.53 3.50 24.11
C ASN A 175 -5.48 3.47 25.32
N THR A 176 -6.25 2.40 25.41
CA THR A 176 -7.24 2.19 26.47
C THR A 176 -6.63 1.73 27.80
N THR A 177 -5.36 1.31 27.80
CA THR A 177 -4.70 0.75 28.99
C THR A 177 -4.10 1.82 29.90
N GLY A 178 -3.72 2.99 29.34
CA GLY A 178 -2.97 4.03 30.04
C GLY A 178 -1.51 3.65 30.36
N ASN A 179 -1.08 2.45 29.98
CA ASN A 179 0.29 1.97 30.15
C ASN A 179 1.12 2.26 28.89
N GLU A 180 2.45 2.06 28.98
CA GLU A 180 3.31 2.12 27.80
C GLU A 180 2.88 1.03 26.80
N VAL A 181 2.66 1.43 25.55
CA VAL A 181 2.32 0.52 24.45
C VAL A 181 3.37 0.60 23.36
N GLN A 182 3.64 -0.53 22.72
CA GLN A 182 4.37 -0.63 21.47
C GLN A 182 3.37 -0.71 20.33
N VAL A 183 3.48 0.21 19.38
CA VAL A 183 2.71 0.22 18.14
C VAL A 183 3.62 -0.26 17.01
N ILE A 184 3.16 -1.26 16.26
CA ILE A 184 3.81 -1.79 15.07
C ILE A 184 2.91 -1.52 13.87
N LEU A 185 3.42 -0.77 12.90
CA LEU A 185 2.76 -0.50 11.63
C LEU A 185 3.49 -1.24 10.53
N THR A 186 2.75 -1.94 9.68
CA THR A 186 3.30 -2.70 8.55
C THR A 186 2.53 -2.35 7.29
N SER A 187 3.18 -1.60 6.40
CA SER A 187 2.70 -1.34 5.04
C SER A 187 3.21 -2.45 4.13
N LYS A 188 2.30 -3.06 3.35
CA LYS A 188 2.68 -4.03 2.32
C LYS A 188 1.71 -4.05 1.15
N PRO A 189 2.16 -4.38 -0.07
CA PRO A 189 1.25 -4.69 -1.16
C PRO A 189 0.48 -5.98 -0.85
N ASN A 190 -0.78 -6.01 -1.24
CA ASN A 190 -1.66 -7.17 -1.16
C ASN A 190 -2.18 -7.51 -2.56
N PHE A 191 -1.87 -8.71 -3.05
CA PHE A 191 -2.31 -9.16 -4.35
C PHE A 191 -3.78 -9.55 -4.31
N MET A 192 -4.58 -8.98 -5.19
CA MET A 192 -6.02 -9.18 -5.27
C MET A 192 -6.38 -9.71 -6.67
N ILE A 193 -7.26 -10.71 -6.71
CA ILE A 193 -7.68 -11.37 -7.95
C ILE A 193 -9.19 -11.32 -8.02
N TYR A 194 -9.72 -10.83 -9.15
CA TYR A 194 -11.14 -10.93 -9.46
C TYR A 194 -11.42 -12.28 -10.13
N TYR A 195 -12.02 -13.20 -9.38
CA TYR A 195 -12.31 -14.56 -9.83
C TYR A 195 -13.63 -15.04 -9.24
N GLN A 196 -14.46 -15.70 -10.05
CA GLN A 196 -15.82 -16.14 -9.67
C GLN A 196 -16.67 -14.99 -9.10
N GLU A 197 -16.67 -13.85 -9.81
CA GLU A 197 -17.42 -12.64 -9.44
C GLU A 197 -17.03 -12.01 -8.10
N GLN A 198 -15.91 -12.43 -7.50
CA GLN A 198 -15.46 -11.96 -6.20
C GLN A 198 -13.99 -11.55 -6.24
N TYR A 199 -13.66 -10.51 -5.46
CA TYR A 199 -12.28 -10.14 -5.18
C TYR A 199 -11.72 -11.01 -4.07
N GLN A 200 -10.67 -11.76 -4.37
CA GLN A 200 -10.01 -12.63 -3.41
C GLN A 200 -8.56 -12.17 -3.19
N SER A 201 -8.17 -12.07 -1.93
CA SER A 201 -6.78 -11.77 -1.56
C SER A 201 -5.91 -13.01 -1.66
N ALA A 202 -4.71 -12.83 -2.21
CA ALA A 202 -3.67 -13.84 -2.29
C ALA A 202 -2.36 -13.25 -1.75
N SER A 203 -2.28 -13.06 -0.43
CA SER A 203 -1.11 -12.47 0.24
C SER A 203 0.13 -13.39 0.23
N ASN A 204 -0.03 -14.66 -0.15
CA ASN A 204 1.05 -15.62 -0.25
C ASN A 204 0.72 -16.73 -1.23
N ARG A 205 1.74 -17.53 -1.56
CA ARG A 205 1.64 -18.70 -2.46
C ARG A 205 0.52 -19.67 -2.09
N ARG A 206 0.30 -19.94 -0.79
CA ARG A 206 -0.73 -20.89 -0.34
C ARG A 206 -2.13 -20.36 -0.61
N GLU A 207 -2.35 -19.07 -0.39
CA GLU A 207 -3.63 -18.41 -0.70
C GLU A 207 -3.87 -18.35 -2.21
N LEU A 208 -2.87 -17.97 -3.00
CA LEU A 208 -2.98 -17.96 -4.47
C LEU A 208 -3.46 -19.30 -5.04
N VAL A 209 -2.81 -20.39 -4.60
CA VAL A 209 -3.12 -21.78 -5.01
C VAL A 209 -4.50 -22.25 -4.53
N ARG A 210 -5.09 -21.57 -3.54
CA ARG A 210 -6.44 -21.82 -3.05
C ARG A 210 -7.48 -21.07 -3.88
N VAL A 211 -7.17 -19.83 -4.30
CA VAL A 211 -8.06 -18.99 -5.11
C VAL A 211 -8.23 -19.58 -6.51
N LEU A 212 -7.14 -20.06 -7.11
CA LEU A 212 -7.13 -20.51 -8.50
C LEU A 212 -7.50 -22.01 -8.68
N PRO A 213 -7.99 -22.39 -9.87
CA PRO A 213 -8.28 -23.79 -10.21
C PRO A 213 -7.11 -24.75 -9.94
N GLY A 214 -7.44 -25.96 -9.49
CA GLY A 214 -6.46 -26.96 -9.04
C GLY A 214 -5.51 -27.49 -10.13
N ASN A 215 -5.88 -27.38 -11.41
CA ASN A 215 -5.10 -27.84 -12.55
C ASN A 215 -3.82 -27.02 -12.76
N TYR A 216 -3.80 -25.74 -12.39
CA TYR A 216 -2.64 -24.85 -12.62
C TYR A 216 -1.63 -24.81 -11.46
N ARG A 217 -1.88 -25.58 -10.39
CA ARG A 217 -1.07 -25.52 -9.17
C ARG A 217 0.40 -25.82 -9.40
N SER A 218 0.71 -26.79 -10.26
CA SER A 218 2.09 -27.17 -10.57
C SER A 218 2.83 -26.03 -11.28
N ASP A 219 2.19 -25.40 -12.26
CA ASP A 219 2.78 -24.35 -13.09
C ASP A 219 3.00 -23.08 -12.27
N ILE A 220 1.99 -22.65 -11.50
CA ILE A 220 2.09 -21.52 -10.57
C ILE A 220 3.26 -21.71 -9.60
N ASN A 221 3.37 -22.90 -9.01
CA ASN A 221 4.42 -23.21 -8.05
C ASN A 221 5.81 -23.22 -8.69
N SER A 222 5.91 -23.68 -9.93
CA SER A 222 7.16 -23.73 -10.68
C SER A 222 7.61 -22.32 -11.05
N PHE A 223 6.70 -21.49 -11.56
CA PHE A 223 6.96 -20.10 -11.90
C PHE A 223 7.40 -19.26 -10.69
N ILE A 224 6.67 -19.35 -9.57
CA ILE A 224 7.03 -18.62 -8.34
C ILE A 224 8.44 -18.97 -7.87
N ARG A 225 8.84 -20.24 -8.01
CA ARG A 225 10.18 -20.70 -7.62
C ARG A 225 11.26 -20.29 -8.61
N SER A 226 11.01 -20.41 -9.92
CA SER A 226 12.00 -20.10 -10.95
C SER A 226 12.30 -18.61 -11.03
N GLU A 227 11.26 -17.78 -10.93
CA GLU A 227 11.37 -16.31 -11.00
C GLU A 227 11.61 -15.67 -9.62
N ASN A 228 11.69 -16.47 -8.55
CA ASN A 228 11.87 -16.02 -7.17
C ASN A 228 10.86 -14.93 -6.76
N ILE A 229 9.58 -15.14 -7.07
CA ILE A 229 8.51 -14.17 -6.86
C ILE A 229 8.28 -13.88 -5.37
N SER A 230 8.44 -12.62 -4.98
CA SER A 230 8.04 -12.13 -3.66
C SER A 230 6.64 -11.50 -3.69
N PHE A 231 5.76 -11.92 -2.78
CA PHE A 231 4.42 -11.31 -2.61
C PHE A 231 4.47 -9.94 -1.92
N ASP A 232 5.62 -9.59 -1.35
CA ASP A 232 5.88 -8.30 -0.71
C ASP A 232 6.49 -7.28 -1.70
N ASN A 233 6.70 -7.66 -2.96
CA ASN A 233 7.31 -6.84 -4.00
C ASN A 233 6.32 -6.59 -5.15
N ARG A 234 6.01 -5.32 -5.42
CA ARG A 234 5.10 -4.92 -6.49
C ARG A 234 5.49 -5.44 -7.87
N ASP A 235 6.75 -5.33 -8.26
CA ASP A 235 7.17 -5.69 -9.62
C ASP A 235 7.08 -7.20 -9.84
N ASP A 236 7.34 -7.99 -8.80
CA ASP A 236 7.14 -9.44 -8.83
C ASP A 236 5.65 -9.80 -8.90
N LEU A 237 4.76 -9.05 -8.23
CA LEU A 237 3.31 -9.21 -8.37
C LEU A 237 2.84 -8.89 -9.80
N ILE A 238 3.43 -7.90 -10.47
CA ILE A 238 3.14 -7.59 -11.88
C ILE A 238 3.58 -8.73 -12.80
N LYS A 239 4.80 -9.26 -12.60
CA LYS A 239 5.28 -10.44 -13.35
C LYS A 239 4.36 -11.64 -13.14
N LEU A 240 3.97 -11.88 -11.89
CA LEU A 240 3.07 -12.96 -11.52
C LEU A 240 1.71 -12.80 -12.22
N ALA A 241 1.11 -11.61 -12.19
CA ALA A 241 -0.13 -11.33 -12.90
C ALA A 241 -0.01 -11.58 -14.41
N GLY A 242 1.11 -11.17 -15.02
CA GLY A 242 1.38 -11.44 -16.44
C GLY A 242 1.45 -12.93 -16.78
N PHE A 243 2.07 -13.75 -15.92
CA PHE A 243 2.07 -15.20 -16.07
C PHE A 243 0.66 -15.80 -15.88
N LEU A 244 -0.05 -15.38 -14.84
CA LEU A 244 -1.40 -15.88 -14.56
C LEU A 244 -2.39 -15.54 -15.69
N ASP A 245 -2.22 -14.42 -16.37
CA ASP A 245 -3.03 -14.02 -17.53
C ASP A 245 -2.84 -14.93 -18.76
N GLN A 246 -1.72 -15.68 -18.82
CA GLN A 246 -1.46 -16.68 -19.87
C GLN A 246 -2.12 -18.03 -19.56
N LEU A 247 -2.52 -18.25 -18.31
CA LEU A 247 -3.28 -19.42 -17.91
C LEU A 247 -4.75 -19.12 -18.24
N ASP A 248 -5.29 -19.76 -19.26
CA ASP A 248 -6.67 -19.53 -19.69
C ASP A 248 -7.64 -20.21 -18.70
N TYR A 249 -8.20 -19.44 -17.76
CA TYR A 249 -9.09 -19.94 -16.71
C TYR A 249 -10.24 -19.00 -16.35
#